data_AF-Q6PXN9-F1
#
_entry.id   AF-Q6PXN9-F1
#
_cell.length_a   1.000
_cell.length_b   1.000
_cell.length_c   1.000
_cell.angle_alpha   90.00
_cell.angle_beta   90.00
_cell.angle_gamma   90.00
#
_symmetry.space_group_name_H-M   'P 1'
#
loop_
_entity.id
_entity.type
_entity.pdbx_description
1 polymer ?
#
loop_
_entity_poly.entity_id
_entity_poly.type
_entity_poly.pdbx_seq_one_letter_code
_entity_poly.pdbx_strand_id
1 'polypeptide(L)'
;MELLIQPNNRIIPFSAGANLLEVLRENGVAISYSCLSGRCGTCRCRVIDGSVIDSGAENGQSNLTDKQYVLACQSVLTGNCAIEVPEADEIVTHPARIIKGTVVAVESPTHDIRRLRVRLSKPFEFSPGQYATLQFSPEHARPYSMAGLPDDQEMEFHIRKVPGGRVTEYVFEHVREGTSIKLSGPLGTAYLRQKHTGPMLCVGGGTGLAPVLKI
;
A
#
# COMPACT_ATOMS: atom_id res chain seq x y z
N MET A 1 23.49 -14.55 12.53
CA MET A 1 23.80 -14.56 11.08
C MET A 1 23.81 -13.14 10.58
N GLU A 2 24.35 -12.91 9.39
CA GLU A 2 24.56 -11.56 8.86
C GLU A 2 23.79 -11.35 7.55
N LEU A 3 23.10 -10.22 7.47
CA LEU A 3 22.40 -9.73 6.29
C LEU A 3 23.16 -8.53 5.73
N LEU A 4 23.71 -8.66 4.52
CA LEU A 4 24.33 -7.55 3.79
C LEU A 4 23.28 -6.83 2.93
N ILE A 5 23.24 -5.50 3.00
CA ILE A 5 22.25 -4.67 2.30
C ILE A 5 22.95 -3.72 1.35
N GLN A 6 22.67 -3.90 0.06
CA GLN A 6 23.05 -3.02 -1.03
C GLN A 6 21.96 -1.98 -1.32
N PRO A 7 22.32 -0.79 -1.83
CA PRO A 7 23.68 -0.35 -2.20
C PRO A 7 24.52 0.22 -1.05
N ASN A 8 23.96 0.37 0.15
CA ASN A 8 24.62 1.08 1.26
C ASN A 8 25.71 0.27 2.00
N ASN A 9 26.03 -0.96 1.55
CA ASN A 9 26.98 -1.88 2.19
C ASN A 9 26.75 -2.08 3.70
N ARG A 10 25.49 -2.06 4.14
CA ARG A 10 25.16 -2.16 5.56
C ARG A 10 25.02 -3.63 5.97
N ILE A 11 25.71 -4.04 7.02
CA ILE A 11 25.60 -5.39 7.59
C ILE A 11 24.72 -5.34 8.84
N ILE A 12 23.75 -6.23 8.92
CA ILE A 12 22.79 -6.31 10.03
C ILE A 12 22.81 -7.72 10.61
N PRO A 13 22.99 -7.88 11.93
CA PRO A 13 22.85 -9.17 12.58
C PRO A 13 21.38 -9.55 12.71
N PHE A 14 21.06 -10.84 12.55
CA PHE A 14 19.71 -11.36 12.74
C PHE A 14 19.71 -12.81 13.25
N SER A 15 18.56 -13.22 13.79
CA SER A 15 18.27 -14.57 14.28
C SER A 15 17.64 -15.45 13.19
N ALA A 16 18.01 -16.74 13.15
CA ALA A 16 17.39 -17.69 12.22
C ALA A 16 15.87 -17.70 12.36
N GLY A 17 15.16 -17.70 11.23
CA GLY A 17 13.70 -17.66 11.19
C GLY A 17 13.09 -16.25 11.25
N ALA A 18 13.91 -15.19 11.32
CA ALA A 18 13.40 -13.81 11.31
C ALA A 18 12.77 -13.43 9.96
N ASN A 19 11.69 -12.64 9.99
CA ASN A 19 11.09 -12.06 8.80
C ASN A 19 11.98 -10.95 8.24
N LEU A 20 12.22 -10.97 6.92
CA LEU A 20 13.10 -10.02 6.27
C LEU A 20 12.64 -8.57 6.43
N LEU A 21 11.35 -8.29 6.21
CA LEU A 21 10.84 -6.91 6.35
C LEU A 21 10.94 -6.40 7.79
N GLU A 22 10.72 -7.25 8.79
CA GLU A 22 10.86 -6.86 10.20
C GLU A 22 12.30 -6.47 10.54
N VAL A 23 13.27 -7.32 10.16
CA VAL A 23 14.71 -7.04 10.34
C VAL A 23 15.10 -5.71 9.68
N LEU A 24 14.64 -5.46 8.45
CA LEU A 24 14.90 -4.19 7.76
C LEU A 24 14.31 -2.99 8.51
N ARG A 25 13.06 -3.10 8.99
CA ARG A 25 12.36 -2.02 9.68
C ARG A 25 12.96 -1.71 11.05
N GLU A 26 13.23 -2.72 11.86
CA GLU A 26 13.80 -2.56 13.21
C GLU A 26 15.18 -1.90 13.18
N ASN A 27 15.90 -2.07 12.08
CA ASN A 27 17.19 -1.46 11.87
C ASN A 27 17.11 -0.15 11.07
N GLY A 28 15.93 0.36 10.71
CA GLY A 28 15.79 1.62 10.00
C GLY A 28 16.33 1.59 8.56
N VAL A 29 16.24 0.45 7.89
CA VAL A 29 16.53 0.34 6.45
C VAL A 29 15.31 0.83 5.67
N ALA A 30 15.53 1.82 4.80
CA ALA A 30 14.49 2.40 3.97
C ALA A 30 14.07 1.41 2.87
N ILE A 31 13.02 0.64 3.12
CA ILE A 31 12.33 -0.19 2.13
C ILE A 31 10.86 0.21 2.08
N SER A 32 10.31 0.29 0.88
CA SER A 32 8.88 0.54 0.68
C SER A 32 8.05 -0.67 1.11
N TYR A 33 6.94 -0.49 1.84
CA TYR A 33 5.99 -1.58 2.15
C TYR A 33 4.58 -1.04 2.39
N SER A 34 3.57 -1.91 2.32
CA SER A 34 2.17 -1.54 2.57
C SER A 34 1.32 -2.67 3.17
N CYS A 35 1.00 -3.72 2.41
CA CYS A 35 -0.06 -4.66 2.79
C CYS A 35 0.33 -5.75 3.81
N LEU A 36 1.63 -5.97 4.03
CA LEU A 36 2.21 -7.04 4.87
C LEU A 36 1.74 -8.48 4.58
N SER A 37 1.03 -8.71 3.48
CA SER A 37 0.35 -9.98 3.15
C SER A 37 0.73 -10.49 1.76
N GLY A 38 1.85 -10.02 1.20
CA GLY A 38 2.34 -10.44 -0.11
C GLY A 38 1.55 -9.94 -1.32
N ARG A 39 0.48 -9.14 -1.14
CA ARG A 39 -0.44 -8.77 -2.23
C ARG A 39 0.00 -7.54 -3.04
N CYS A 40 0.57 -6.53 -2.38
CA CYS A 40 0.87 -5.24 -3.02
C CYS A 40 2.17 -5.23 -3.83
N GLY A 41 3.08 -6.18 -3.61
CA GLY A 41 4.41 -6.20 -4.25
C GLY A 41 5.37 -5.06 -3.83
N THR A 42 4.95 -4.13 -2.98
CA THR A 42 5.71 -2.91 -2.63
C THR A 42 7.04 -3.19 -1.91
N CYS A 43 7.10 -4.25 -1.10
CA CYS A 43 8.30 -4.66 -0.36
C CYS A 43 9.26 -5.56 -1.16
N ARG A 44 9.21 -5.45 -2.49
CA ARG A 44 10.06 -6.24 -3.37
C ARG A 44 11.51 -5.80 -3.21
N CYS A 45 12.39 -6.77 -2.97
CA CYS A 45 13.84 -6.60 -2.97
C CYS A 45 14.47 -7.77 -3.71
N ARG A 46 15.77 -7.69 -3.98
CA ARG A 46 16.49 -8.69 -4.78
C ARG A 46 17.48 -9.42 -3.90
N VAL A 47 17.41 -10.74 -3.83
CA VAL A 47 18.47 -11.55 -3.22
C VAL A 47 19.64 -11.58 -4.19
N ILE A 48 20.82 -11.18 -3.72
CA ILE A 48 22.05 -11.11 -4.52
C ILE A 48 23.04 -12.21 -4.15
N ASP A 49 23.00 -12.70 -2.91
CA ASP A 49 23.76 -13.86 -2.44
C ASP A 49 23.02 -14.55 -1.29
N GLY A 50 23.22 -15.86 -1.13
CA GLY A 50 22.47 -16.70 -0.19
C GLY A 50 21.04 -16.99 -0.65
N SER A 51 20.17 -17.38 0.30
CA SER A 51 18.77 -17.70 0.02
C SER A 51 17.85 -17.33 1.18
N VAL A 52 16.57 -17.18 0.86
CA VAL A 52 15.49 -16.96 1.82
C VAL A 52 14.39 -17.98 1.59
N ILE A 53 13.63 -18.32 2.62
CA ILE A 53 12.39 -19.08 2.47
C ILE A 53 11.27 -18.08 2.13
N ASP A 54 10.66 -18.23 0.96
CA ASP A 54 9.49 -17.46 0.56
C ASP A 54 8.21 -18.21 0.93
N SER A 55 7.46 -17.70 1.90
CA SER A 55 6.18 -18.27 2.31
C SER A 55 5.00 -17.79 1.45
N GLY A 56 5.22 -16.83 0.55
CA GLY A 56 4.19 -16.15 -0.23
C GLY A 56 3.86 -16.78 -1.60
N ALA A 57 4.41 -17.96 -1.91
CA ALA A 57 4.34 -18.60 -3.23
C ALA A 57 2.95 -19.15 -3.64
N GLU A 58 1.84 -18.61 -3.10
CA GLU A 58 0.49 -18.90 -3.61
C GLU A 58 0.06 -17.95 -4.76
N ASN A 59 0.80 -16.87 -5.03
CA ASN A 59 0.53 -15.95 -6.15
C ASN A 59 1.55 -16.07 -7.29
N GLY A 60 1.54 -17.23 -7.95
CA GLY A 60 1.94 -17.47 -9.34
C GLY A 60 2.85 -16.49 -10.09
N GLN A 61 4.11 -16.30 -9.66
CA GLN A 61 5.22 -15.92 -10.55
C GLN A 61 6.52 -16.63 -10.15
N SER A 62 6.56 -17.96 -10.33
CA SER A 62 7.81 -18.72 -10.36
C SER A 62 8.37 -18.75 -11.79
N ASN A 63 8.72 -17.61 -12.36
CA ASN A 63 9.58 -17.59 -13.56
C ASN A 63 10.99 -17.22 -13.13
N LEU A 64 11.66 -18.26 -12.65
CA LEU A 64 13.07 -18.36 -12.30
C LEU A 64 13.94 -18.03 -13.52
N THR A 65 14.35 -16.77 -13.65
CA THR A 65 15.55 -16.41 -14.42
C THR A 65 16.29 -15.25 -13.76
N ASP A 66 17.55 -15.50 -13.40
CA ASP A 66 18.68 -14.58 -13.19
C ASP A 66 18.66 -13.45 -12.16
N LYS A 67 17.68 -13.33 -11.26
CA LYS A 67 17.79 -12.58 -9.99
C LYS A 67 16.56 -12.85 -9.12
N GLN A 68 16.71 -13.47 -7.94
CA GLN A 68 15.58 -13.85 -7.09
C GLN A 68 14.98 -12.61 -6.41
N TYR A 69 14.06 -11.94 -7.10
CA TYR A 69 13.22 -10.92 -6.47
C TYR A 69 12.24 -11.60 -5.50
N VAL A 70 12.22 -11.11 -4.26
CA VAL A 70 11.38 -11.64 -3.19
C VAL A 70 10.57 -10.52 -2.55
N LEU A 71 9.45 -10.87 -1.91
CA LEU A 71 8.68 -9.93 -1.12
C LEU A 71 9.15 -9.98 0.33
N ALA A 72 9.84 -8.95 0.81
CA ALA A 72 10.43 -8.94 2.15
C ALA A 72 9.41 -9.29 3.26
N CYS A 73 8.13 -8.90 3.12
CA CYS A 73 7.09 -9.24 4.11
C CYS A 73 6.72 -10.73 4.16
N GLN A 74 7.07 -11.51 3.14
CA GLN A 74 6.81 -12.96 3.05
C GLN A 74 8.12 -13.77 3.00
N SER A 75 9.28 -13.14 3.21
CA SER A 75 10.58 -13.82 3.18
C SER A 75 11.12 -14.03 4.58
N VAL A 76 11.63 -15.24 4.84
CA VAL A 76 12.23 -15.66 6.10
C VAL A 76 13.70 -15.93 5.90
N LEU A 77 14.53 -15.36 6.78
CA LEU A 77 15.98 -15.50 6.76
C LEU A 77 16.43 -16.76 7.49
N THR A 78 17.20 -17.62 6.84
CA THR A 78 17.68 -18.90 7.41
C THR A 78 19.20 -19.06 7.43
N GLY A 79 19.92 -18.24 6.67
CA GLY A 79 21.37 -18.28 6.50
C GLY A 79 21.91 -16.89 6.19
N ASN A 80 23.24 -16.71 6.25
CA ASN A 80 23.87 -15.48 5.76
C ASN A 80 23.39 -15.19 4.32
N CYS A 81 23.00 -13.95 4.06
CA CYS A 81 22.49 -13.56 2.76
C CYS A 81 22.79 -12.10 2.49
N ALA A 82 22.75 -11.74 1.22
CA ALA A 82 22.85 -10.38 0.77
C ALA A 82 21.62 -10.03 -0.07
N ILE A 83 21.10 -8.83 0.12
CA ILE A 83 20.00 -8.29 -0.66
C ILE A 83 20.35 -6.92 -1.23
N GLU A 84 19.66 -6.56 -2.30
CA GLU A 84 19.61 -5.22 -2.84
C GLU A 84 18.19 -4.67 -2.64
N VAL A 85 18.11 -3.53 -1.95
CA VAL A 85 16.87 -2.78 -1.76
C VAL A 85 16.85 -1.66 -2.81
N PRO A 86 15.73 -1.47 -3.54
CA PRO A 86 15.62 -0.37 -4.48
C PRO A 86 15.85 0.97 -3.77
N GLU A 87 16.70 1.83 -4.35
CA GLU A 87 16.85 3.19 -3.88
C GLU A 87 15.53 3.96 -4.02
N ALA A 88 15.22 4.79 -3.04
CA ALA A 88 14.03 5.62 -3.10
C ALA A 88 14.38 6.98 -3.73
N ASP A 89 14.19 7.10 -5.05
CA ASP A 89 14.54 8.32 -5.82
C ASP A 89 13.82 9.60 -5.35
N GLU A 90 12.62 9.45 -4.80
CA GLU A 90 11.82 10.53 -4.27
C GLU A 90 10.98 10.02 -3.11
N ILE A 91 11.35 10.42 -1.89
CA ILE A 91 10.60 10.13 -0.68
C ILE A 91 9.79 11.38 -0.32
N VAL A 92 8.51 11.36 -0.65
CA VAL A 92 7.53 12.33 -0.17
C VAL A 92 6.86 11.77 1.08
N THR A 93 6.93 12.52 2.18
CA THR A 93 6.27 12.18 3.44
C THR A 93 5.22 13.23 3.77
N HIS A 94 4.02 12.75 4.09
CA HIS A 94 2.93 13.55 4.61
C HIS A 94 2.64 13.08 6.04
N PRO A 95 2.38 13.99 6.99
CA PRO A 95 2.12 13.61 8.37
C PRO A 95 0.81 12.84 8.47
N ALA A 96 0.88 11.61 8.98
CA ALA A 96 -0.33 10.81 9.19
C ALA A 96 -1.22 11.44 10.27
N ARG A 97 -2.50 11.64 9.97
CA ARG A 97 -3.51 12.24 10.85
C ARG A 97 -4.81 11.45 10.80
N ILE A 98 -5.59 11.58 11.87
CA ILE A 98 -6.97 11.10 11.93
C ILE A 98 -7.89 12.30 11.76
N ILE A 99 -8.69 12.32 10.69
CA ILE A 99 -9.62 13.41 10.36
C ILE A 99 -11.04 12.85 10.27
N LYS A 100 -12.01 13.60 10.78
CA LYS A 100 -13.43 13.27 10.61
C LYS A 100 -13.88 13.68 9.20
N GLY A 101 -14.64 12.82 8.55
CA GLY A 101 -15.26 13.11 7.27
C GLY A 101 -16.76 12.82 7.30
N THR A 102 -17.48 13.47 6.41
CA THR A 102 -18.89 13.20 6.14
C THR A 102 -19.03 12.76 4.70
N VAL A 103 -19.68 11.62 4.47
CA VAL A 103 -20.04 11.16 3.12
C VAL A 103 -21.06 12.14 2.56
N VAL A 104 -20.75 12.76 1.43
CA VAL A 104 -21.59 13.78 0.77
C VAL A 104 -22.22 13.27 -0.52
N ALA A 105 -21.72 12.16 -1.08
CA ALA A 105 -22.37 11.46 -2.18
C ALA A 105 -22.03 9.97 -2.15
N VAL A 106 -22.99 9.14 -2.56
CA VAL A 106 -22.82 7.68 -2.76
C VAL A 106 -23.39 7.29 -4.11
N GLU A 107 -22.52 6.96 -5.05
CA GLU A 107 -22.92 6.61 -6.42
C GLU A 107 -22.59 5.14 -6.72
N SER A 108 -23.37 4.51 -7.60
CA SER A 108 -23.18 3.12 -8.06
C SER A 108 -22.82 3.08 -9.54
N PRO A 109 -21.56 3.37 -9.92
CA PRO A 109 -21.14 3.33 -11.31
C PRO A 109 -21.24 1.94 -11.95
N THR A 110 -21.19 0.87 -11.15
CA THR A 110 -21.39 -0.52 -11.60
C THR A 110 -22.26 -1.29 -10.59
N HIS A 111 -22.58 -2.54 -10.92
CA HIS A 111 -23.32 -3.44 -10.04
C HIS A 111 -22.58 -3.75 -8.72
N ASP A 112 -21.24 -3.67 -8.71
CA ASP A 112 -20.39 -4.06 -7.58
C ASP A 112 -19.43 -2.95 -7.12
N ILE A 113 -19.55 -1.71 -7.61
CA ILE A 113 -18.70 -0.59 -7.18
C ILE A 113 -19.55 0.54 -6.62
N ARG A 114 -19.13 1.07 -5.46
CA ARG A 114 -19.59 2.35 -4.90
C ARG A 114 -18.50 3.40 -5.06
N ARG A 115 -18.86 4.57 -5.60
CA ARG A 115 -18.05 5.79 -5.53
C ARG A 115 -18.54 6.63 -4.36
N LEU A 116 -17.65 6.88 -3.40
CA LEU A 116 -17.92 7.73 -2.25
C LEU A 116 -17.21 9.07 -2.44
N ARG A 117 -17.95 10.17 -2.26
CA ARG A 117 -17.37 11.50 -2.05
C ARG A 117 -17.49 11.86 -0.58
N VAL A 118 -16.39 12.33 0.00
CA VAL A 118 -16.27 12.60 1.44
C VAL A 118 -15.72 14.00 1.64
N ARG A 119 -16.46 14.83 2.37
CA ARG A 119 -15.98 16.13 2.82
C ARG A 119 -15.27 15.97 4.16
N LEU A 120 -14.01 16.39 4.24
CA LEU A 120 -13.22 16.34 5.48
C LEU A 120 -13.44 17.58 6.33
N SER A 121 -13.36 17.44 7.65
CA SER A 121 -13.50 18.56 8.59
C SER A 121 -12.28 19.49 8.63
N LYS A 122 -11.15 19.07 8.06
CA LYS A 122 -9.87 19.79 8.00
C LYS A 122 -9.13 19.41 6.70
N PRO A 123 -8.23 20.27 6.20
CA PRO A 123 -7.36 19.92 5.08
C PRO A 123 -6.56 18.64 5.33
N PHE A 124 -6.28 17.92 4.25
CA PHE A 124 -5.57 16.65 4.28
C PHE A 124 -4.59 16.56 3.12
N GLU A 125 -3.31 16.55 3.43
CA GLU A 125 -2.23 16.48 2.44
C GLU A 125 -1.91 15.02 2.12
N PHE A 126 -1.75 14.71 0.84
CA PHE A 126 -1.34 13.40 0.36
C PHE A 126 -0.70 13.52 -1.02
N SER A 127 -0.04 12.47 -1.48
CA SER A 127 0.41 12.35 -2.88
C SER A 127 -0.54 11.45 -3.67
N PRO A 128 -0.96 11.81 -4.90
CA PRO A 128 -1.80 10.96 -5.73
C PRO A 128 -1.22 9.55 -5.88
N GLY A 129 -2.06 8.55 -5.62
CA GLY A 129 -1.68 7.13 -5.52
C GLY A 129 -1.68 6.57 -4.10
N GLN A 130 -1.54 7.43 -3.09
CA GLN A 130 -1.64 7.01 -1.69
C GLN A 130 -3.05 6.54 -1.31
N TYR A 131 -3.15 5.89 -0.15
CA TYR A 131 -4.41 5.43 0.42
C TYR A 131 -4.59 5.94 1.85
N ALA A 132 -5.82 5.82 2.35
CA ALA A 132 -6.13 6.07 3.75
C ALA A 132 -6.99 4.92 4.30
N THR A 133 -6.93 4.68 5.60
CA THR A 133 -7.88 3.80 6.26
C THR A 133 -9.18 4.55 6.49
N LEU A 134 -10.26 4.10 5.88
CA LEU A 134 -11.61 4.60 6.16
C LEU A 134 -12.25 3.73 7.24
N GLN A 135 -12.73 4.36 8.29
CA GLN A 135 -13.48 3.73 9.37
C GLN A 135 -14.93 4.24 9.35
N PHE A 136 -15.86 3.33 9.06
CA PHE A 136 -17.30 3.59 8.99
C PHE A 136 -18.00 3.29 10.32
N SER A 137 -17.47 2.36 11.12
CA SER A 137 -17.88 2.10 12.51
C SER A 137 -16.71 1.50 13.30
N PRO A 138 -16.84 1.25 14.63
CA PRO A 138 -15.77 0.62 15.42
C PRO A 138 -15.22 -0.68 14.82
N GLU A 139 -16.05 -1.47 14.14
CA GLU A 139 -15.66 -2.78 13.58
C GLU A 139 -15.38 -2.76 12.08
N HIS A 140 -15.71 -1.65 11.40
CA HIS A 140 -15.66 -1.53 9.95
C HIS A 140 -14.62 -0.51 9.51
N ALA A 141 -13.37 -0.95 9.39
CA ALA A 141 -12.26 -0.14 8.91
C ALA A 141 -11.41 -0.88 7.88
N ARG A 142 -11.12 -0.25 6.73
CA ARG A 142 -10.24 -0.80 5.69
C ARG A 142 -9.47 0.30 4.93
N PRO A 143 -8.29 -0.03 4.37
CA PRO A 143 -7.58 0.86 3.47
C PRO A 143 -8.29 1.00 2.13
N TYR A 144 -8.41 2.23 1.63
CA TYR A 144 -8.90 2.56 0.29
C TYR A 144 -8.03 3.66 -0.32
N SER A 145 -7.62 3.46 -1.57
CA SER A 145 -6.88 4.46 -2.34
C SER A 145 -7.72 5.71 -2.57
N MET A 146 -7.07 6.87 -2.48
CA MET A 146 -7.70 8.15 -2.80
C MET A 146 -7.74 8.29 -4.33
N ALA A 147 -8.91 8.66 -4.86
CA ALA A 147 -9.17 8.83 -6.29
C ALA A 147 -9.28 10.31 -6.73
N GLY A 148 -8.87 11.23 -5.85
CA GLY A 148 -8.87 12.67 -6.08
C GLY A 148 -7.47 13.28 -5.98
N LEU A 149 -7.39 14.60 -6.17
CA LEU A 149 -6.21 15.42 -5.95
C LEU A 149 -6.24 16.05 -4.54
N PRO A 150 -5.08 16.46 -3.99
CA PRO A 150 -5.00 17.12 -2.67
C PRO A 150 -5.82 18.41 -2.56
N ASP A 151 -5.98 19.13 -3.68
CA ASP A 151 -6.71 20.40 -3.75
C ASP A 151 -8.22 20.23 -4.03
N ASP A 152 -8.70 18.99 -4.20
CA ASP A 152 -10.12 18.74 -4.38
C ASP A 152 -10.90 19.05 -3.09
N GLN A 153 -12.09 19.66 -3.22
CA GLN A 153 -12.93 20.00 -2.06
C GLN A 153 -13.48 18.76 -1.33
N GLU A 154 -13.50 17.62 -2.03
CA GLU A 154 -14.04 16.35 -1.55
C GLU A 154 -13.07 15.23 -1.91
N MET A 155 -12.83 14.34 -0.94
CA MET A 155 -12.07 13.13 -1.19
C MET A 155 -12.93 12.12 -1.93
N GLU A 156 -12.36 11.44 -2.92
CA GLU A 156 -13.05 10.39 -3.68
C GLU A 156 -12.46 9.00 -3.37
N PHE A 157 -13.33 7.99 -3.21
CA PHE A 157 -12.94 6.60 -3.00
C PHE A 157 -13.82 5.65 -3.82
N HIS A 158 -13.22 4.61 -4.40
CA HIS A 158 -13.95 3.56 -5.10
C HIS A 158 -13.87 2.25 -4.31
N ILE A 159 -15.04 1.70 -3.98
CA ILE A 159 -15.16 0.53 -3.12
C ILE A 159 -15.88 -0.56 -3.89
N ARG A 160 -15.17 -1.67 -4.14
CA ARG A 160 -15.75 -2.87 -4.73
C ARG A 160 -16.45 -3.71 -3.65
N LYS A 161 -17.64 -4.23 -3.93
CA LYS A 161 -18.29 -5.23 -3.09
C LYS A 161 -17.51 -6.54 -3.16
N VAL A 162 -17.06 -7.02 -2.01
CA VAL A 162 -16.54 -8.38 -1.85
C VAL A 162 -17.65 -9.22 -1.21
N PRO A 163 -18.14 -10.29 -1.86
CA PRO A 163 -19.13 -11.19 -1.26
C PRO A 163 -18.63 -11.79 0.07
N GLY A 164 -19.46 -11.75 1.12
CA GLY A 164 -19.08 -12.14 2.48
C GLY A 164 -18.09 -11.19 3.15
N GLY A 165 -17.79 -10.05 2.52
CA GLY A 165 -16.80 -9.08 2.97
C GLY A 165 -17.36 -8.18 4.05
N ARG A 166 -16.94 -8.39 5.31
CA ARG A 166 -17.38 -7.63 6.50
C ARG A 166 -17.54 -6.11 6.26
N VAL A 167 -16.52 -5.46 5.72
CA VAL A 167 -16.53 -3.99 5.54
C VAL A 167 -17.26 -3.56 4.28
N THR A 168 -17.11 -4.28 3.17
CA THR A 168 -17.74 -3.88 1.92
C THR A 168 -19.23 -4.11 1.92
N GLU A 169 -19.72 -5.17 2.58
CA GLU A 169 -21.16 -5.37 2.77
C GLU A 169 -21.75 -4.27 3.65
N TYR A 170 -21.07 -3.92 4.76
CA TYR A 170 -21.46 -2.76 5.57
C TYR A 170 -21.50 -1.46 4.76
N VAL A 171 -20.50 -1.19 3.91
CA VAL A 171 -20.52 0.00 3.04
C VAL A 171 -21.74 0.00 2.12
N PHE A 172 -22.04 -1.13 1.47
CA PHE A 172 -23.14 -1.22 0.52
C PHE A 172 -24.52 -1.16 1.18
N GLU A 173 -24.64 -1.64 2.42
CA GLU A 173 -25.89 -1.75 3.15
C GLU A 173 -26.13 -0.63 4.14
N HIS A 174 -25.09 0.05 4.65
CA HIS A 174 -25.15 1.01 5.78
C HIS A 174 -24.65 2.42 5.49
N VAL A 175 -23.78 2.61 4.50
CA VAL A 175 -23.27 3.96 4.17
C VAL A 175 -24.24 4.70 3.25
N ARG A 176 -24.55 5.95 3.61
CA ARG A 176 -25.35 6.93 2.86
C ARG A 176 -24.69 8.31 2.92
N GLU A 177 -25.19 9.24 2.13
CA GLU A 177 -25.00 10.67 2.38
C GLU A 177 -25.33 11.03 3.85
N GLY A 178 -24.50 11.88 4.45
CA GLY A 178 -24.56 12.25 5.87
C GLY A 178 -23.84 11.28 6.81
N THR A 179 -23.39 10.11 6.33
CA THR A 179 -22.66 9.14 7.19
C THR A 179 -21.34 9.74 7.64
N SER A 180 -21.10 9.76 8.96
CA SER A 180 -19.81 10.17 9.53
C SER A 180 -18.81 9.03 9.42
N ILE A 181 -17.60 9.35 8.97
CA ILE A 181 -16.48 8.41 8.91
C ILE A 181 -15.24 9.03 9.57
N LYS A 182 -14.26 8.19 9.90
CA LYS A 182 -12.91 8.64 10.23
C LYS A 182 -11.95 8.20 9.12
N LEU A 183 -11.07 9.10 8.73
CA LEU A 183 -10.00 8.87 7.78
C LEU A 183 -8.67 8.91 8.53
N SER A 184 -7.87 7.85 8.40
CA SER A 184 -6.54 7.74 9.00
C SER A 184 -5.47 7.55 7.92
N GLY A 185 -4.58 8.51 7.76
CA GLY A 185 -3.52 8.47 6.74
C GLY A 185 -2.85 9.85 6.53
N PRO A 186 -2.18 10.07 5.39
CA PRO A 186 -2.09 9.15 4.26
C PRO A 186 -1.09 8.02 4.53
N LEU A 187 -1.23 6.94 3.76
CA LEU A 187 -0.41 5.74 3.84
C LEU A 187 0.00 5.30 2.42
N GLY A 188 1.05 4.48 2.36
CA GLY A 188 1.53 3.87 1.12
C GLY A 188 2.63 4.67 0.43
N THR A 189 3.47 3.94 -0.30
CA THR A 189 4.63 4.48 -1.02
C THR A 189 4.48 4.43 -2.54
N ALA A 190 3.35 3.90 -3.04
CA ALA A 190 2.96 3.96 -4.44
C ALA A 190 2.25 5.29 -4.70
N TYR A 191 2.97 6.26 -5.25
CA TYR A 191 2.45 7.57 -5.61
C TYR A 191 3.22 8.14 -6.80
N LEU A 192 2.62 9.09 -7.50
CA LEU A 192 3.25 9.77 -8.63
C LEU A 192 4.60 10.38 -8.22
N ARG A 193 5.67 10.01 -8.93
CA ARG A 193 7.03 10.53 -8.73
C ARG A 193 7.23 11.72 -9.66
N GLN A 194 7.44 12.92 -9.11
CA GLN A 194 7.52 14.16 -9.87
C GLN A 194 8.86 14.33 -10.60
N LYS A 195 9.92 13.67 -10.13
CA LYS A 195 11.24 13.70 -10.80
C LYS A 195 11.28 12.94 -12.12
N HIS A 196 10.38 11.97 -12.33
CA HIS A 196 10.33 11.20 -13.57
C HIS A 196 9.57 11.96 -14.64
N THR A 197 10.25 12.30 -15.74
CA THR A 197 9.67 13.06 -16.87
C THR A 197 9.44 12.21 -18.13
N GLY A 198 9.73 10.91 -18.06
CA GLY A 198 9.52 9.97 -19.16
C GLY A 198 8.07 9.49 -19.28
N PRO A 199 7.75 8.70 -20.32
CA PRO A 199 6.43 8.13 -20.47
C PRO A 199 6.05 7.22 -19.29
N MET A 200 4.76 7.15 -18.98
CA MET A 200 4.21 6.33 -17.90
C MET A 200 3.17 5.35 -18.46
N LEU A 201 3.22 4.10 -18.01
CA LEU A 201 2.20 3.09 -18.26
C LEU A 201 1.43 2.81 -16.96
N CYS A 202 0.17 3.24 -16.93
CA CYS A 202 -0.71 3.01 -15.79
C CYS A 202 -1.72 1.90 -16.13
N VAL A 203 -1.79 0.86 -15.29
CA VAL A 203 -2.72 -0.27 -15.48
C VAL A 203 -3.56 -0.42 -14.22
N GLY A 204 -4.89 -0.32 -14.37
CA GLY A 204 -5.85 -0.48 -13.28
C GLY A 204 -6.90 -1.55 -13.63
N GLY A 205 -7.18 -2.44 -12.70
CA GLY A 205 -8.26 -3.43 -12.79
C GLY A 205 -9.33 -3.18 -11.73
N GLY A 206 -10.60 -3.07 -12.12
CA GLY A 206 -11.71 -2.76 -11.20
C GLY A 206 -11.44 -1.46 -10.44
N THR A 207 -11.53 -1.50 -9.10
CA THR A 207 -11.24 -0.32 -8.26
C THR A 207 -9.75 0.02 -8.15
N GLY A 208 -8.86 -0.76 -8.77
CA GLY A 208 -7.47 -0.35 -9.00
C GLY A 208 -7.34 0.88 -9.91
N LEU A 209 -8.43 1.28 -10.59
CA LEU A 209 -8.52 2.54 -11.31
C LEU A 209 -8.44 3.77 -10.39
N ALA A 210 -8.92 3.67 -9.13
CA ALA A 210 -8.97 4.80 -8.19
C ALA A 210 -7.64 5.59 -8.10
N PRO A 211 -6.50 4.99 -7.72
CA PRO A 211 -5.23 5.73 -7.66
C PRO A 211 -4.72 6.13 -9.05
N VAL A 212 -5.04 5.37 -10.10
CA VAL A 212 -4.54 5.60 -11.47
C VAL A 212 -5.16 6.85 -12.11
N LEU A 213 -6.37 7.24 -11.72
CA LEU A 213 -7.05 8.41 -12.32
C LEU A 213 -6.29 9.73 -12.14
N LYS A 214 -5.42 9.82 -11.13
CA LYS A 214 -4.81 11.06 -10.66
C LYS A 214 -3.28 10.99 -10.54
N ILE A 215 -2.67 9.86 -10.94
CA ILE A 215 -1.23 9.70 -11.18
C ILE A 215 -0.97 10.08 -12.63
#